data_AF-A0A4V2DW45-F1
#
_entry.id   AF-A0A4V2DW45-F1
#
_cell.length_a   1.000
_cell.length_b   1.000
_cell.length_c   1.000
_cell.angle_alpha   90.00
_cell.angle_beta   90.00
_cell.angle_gamma   90.00
#
_symmetry.space_group_name_H-M   'P 1'
#
loop_
_entity.id
_entity.type
_entity.pdbx_description
1 polymer ?
#
loop_
_entity_poly.entity_id
_entity_poly.type
_entity_poly.pdbx_seq_one_letter_code
_entity_poly.pdbx_strand_id
1 'polypeptide(L)'
;MRRPLTIGHGFGKTKPNEIVNKATSGDIIVFTPSDKPYLIENGLSIPSGVEITFRSNRKPEETIIQAGFQIEGSVLFENVTIDLASDNQIHLSNNCKVVFRNVIIKNTEINPPIFCEASNVEFYQVTILSESRYSTI
;
A
#
# COMPACT_ATOMS: atom_id res chain seq x y z
N MET A 1 5.34 18.80 9.93
CA MET A 1 6.64 18.16 10.21
C MET A 1 6.48 16.70 9.82
N ARG A 2 7.32 16.15 8.92
CA ARG A 2 7.20 14.75 8.51
C ARG A 2 7.63 13.85 9.66
N ARG A 3 6.72 13.09 10.28
CA ARG A 3 7.05 12.19 11.38
C ARG A 3 7.15 10.75 10.86
N PRO A 4 8.22 10.01 11.19
CA PRO A 4 8.25 8.58 10.93
C PRO A 4 7.33 7.85 11.92
N LEU A 5 6.37 7.07 11.39
CA LEU A 5 5.56 6.13 12.14
C LEU A 5 6.04 4.71 11.82
N THR A 6 6.63 4.01 12.80
CA THR A 6 7.12 2.64 12.58
C THR A 6 6.04 1.60 12.86
N ILE A 7 5.74 0.78 11.86
CA ILE A 7 4.80 -0.34 11.91
C ILE A 7 5.59 -1.65 12.01
N GLY A 8 5.17 -2.57 12.87
CA GLY A 8 5.85 -3.85 13.06
C GLY A 8 5.05 -4.86 13.88
N HIS A 9 5.40 -6.14 13.82
CA HIS A 9 4.75 -7.23 14.58
C HIS A 9 5.31 -7.44 16.00
N GLY A 10 6.27 -6.61 16.44
CA GLY A 10 6.94 -6.72 17.75
C GLY A 10 6.26 -5.94 18.88
N PHE A 11 6.62 -6.26 20.13
CA PHE A 11 6.14 -5.54 21.32
C PHE A 11 6.51 -4.05 21.25
N GLY A 12 5.54 -3.17 21.54
CA GLY A 12 5.71 -1.71 21.49
C GLY A 12 5.71 -1.09 20.08
N LYS A 13 5.43 -1.87 19.02
CA LYS A 13 5.24 -1.35 17.65
C LYS A 13 3.79 -0.94 17.42
N THR A 14 3.59 0.07 16.57
CA THR A 14 2.26 0.44 16.10
C THR A 14 1.72 -0.67 15.21
N LYS A 15 0.48 -1.09 15.47
CA LYS A 15 -0.19 -2.12 14.65
C LYS A 15 -0.63 -1.53 13.31
N PRO A 16 -0.73 -2.33 12.22
CA PRO A 16 -1.17 -1.84 10.92
C PRO A 16 -2.54 -1.15 10.94
N ASN A 17 -3.51 -1.74 11.62
CA ASN A 17 -4.85 -1.15 11.77
C ASN A 17 -4.88 0.16 12.58
N GLU A 18 -3.80 0.53 13.27
CA GLU A 18 -3.71 1.82 13.97
C GLU A 18 -3.22 2.95 13.06
N ILE A 19 -2.77 2.65 11.84
CA ILE A 19 -2.32 3.66 10.87
C ILE A 19 -3.41 4.72 10.65
N VAL A 20 -4.67 4.29 10.45
CA VAL A 20 -5.82 5.18 10.18
C VAL A 20 -6.05 6.22 11.27
N ASN A 21 -5.68 5.93 12.52
CA ASN A 21 -5.90 6.82 13.66
C ASN A 21 -4.68 7.67 14.01
N LYS A 22 -3.50 7.31 13.49
CA LYS A 22 -2.23 7.91 13.89
C LYS A 22 -1.52 8.67 12.79
N ALA A 23 -1.74 8.28 11.53
CA ALA A 23 -1.11 8.91 10.39
C ALA A 23 -1.77 10.27 10.09
N THR A 24 -0.94 11.25 9.81
CA THR A 24 -1.32 12.61 9.44
C THR A 24 -0.61 13.02 8.15
N SER A 25 -1.13 14.04 7.46
CA SER A 25 -0.52 14.51 6.21
C SER A 25 0.95 14.89 6.41
N GLY A 26 1.80 14.41 5.51
CA GLY A 26 3.25 14.50 5.53
C GLY A 26 3.96 13.34 6.24
N ASP A 27 3.24 12.41 6.86
CA ASP A 27 3.88 11.31 7.59
C ASP A 27 4.54 10.27 6.68
N ILE A 28 5.57 9.65 7.24
CA ILE A 28 6.30 8.54 6.62
C ILE A 28 6.04 7.29 7.44
N ILE A 29 5.25 6.38 6.89
CA ILE A 29 4.92 5.10 7.49
C ILE A 29 6.00 4.10 7.09
N VAL A 30 6.80 3.69 8.06
CA VAL A 30 7.93 2.77 7.87
C VAL A 30 7.55 1.39 8.40
N PHE A 31 7.37 0.43 7.50
CA PHE A 31 7.16 -0.96 7.89
C PHE A 31 8.49 -1.63 8.16
N THR A 32 8.59 -2.34 9.29
CA THR A 32 9.71 -3.23 9.54
C THR A 32 9.60 -4.46 8.64
N PRO A 33 10.70 -5.11 8.27
CA PRO A 33 10.65 -6.40 7.59
C PRO A 33 9.92 -7.44 8.45
N SER A 34 9.16 -8.34 7.82
CA SER A 34 8.42 -9.38 8.51
C SER A 34 8.21 -10.61 7.63
N ASP A 35 8.15 -11.78 8.25
CA ASP A 35 7.75 -13.04 7.63
C ASP A 35 6.23 -13.13 7.43
N LYS A 36 5.47 -12.26 8.10
CA LYS A 36 4.01 -12.19 8.04
C LYS A 36 3.55 -10.91 7.37
N PRO A 37 2.47 -10.97 6.56
CA PRO A 37 1.90 -9.76 5.99
C PRO A 37 1.37 -8.83 7.09
N TYR A 38 1.43 -7.53 6.81
CA TYR A 38 0.74 -6.50 7.56
C TYR A 38 -0.69 -6.39 7.04
N LEU A 39 -1.61 -7.10 7.70
CA LEU A 39 -3.03 -7.06 7.36
C LEU A 39 -3.66 -5.74 7.81
N ILE A 40 -4.32 -5.05 6.87
CA ILE A 40 -5.17 -3.90 7.14
C ILE A 40 -6.58 -4.23 6.65
N GLU A 41 -7.42 -4.73 7.56
CA GLU A 41 -8.66 -5.44 7.23
C GLU A 41 -9.66 -4.59 6.43
N ASN A 42 -9.74 -3.29 6.73
CA ASN A 42 -10.67 -2.37 6.09
C ASN A 42 -10.03 -1.53 4.97
N GLY A 43 -8.80 -1.89 4.55
CA GLY A 43 -8.01 -1.07 3.65
C GLY A 43 -7.62 0.28 4.25
N LEU A 44 -7.13 1.18 3.39
CA LEU A 44 -6.74 2.54 3.76
C LEU A 44 -7.33 3.56 2.78
N SER A 45 -7.99 4.57 3.34
CA SER A 45 -8.44 5.74 2.59
C SER A 45 -7.53 6.94 2.86
N ILE A 46 -6.99 7.54 1.80
CA ILE A 46 -6.13 8.72 1.85
C ILE A 46 -6.90 9.87 1.17
N PRO A 47 -7.51 10.78 1.94
CA PRO A 47 -8.39 11.82 1.39
C PRO A 47 -7.59 12.90 0.65
N SER A 48 -8.30 13.74 -0.10
CA SER A 48 -7.70 14.87 -0.81
C SER A 48 -6.92 15.81 0.13
N GLY A 49 -5.82 16.37 -0.37
CA GLY A 49 -4.93 17.25 0.40
C GLY A 49 -4.02 16.52 1.42
N VAL A 50 -4.14 15.21 1.57
CA VAL A 50 -3.26 14.41 2.42
C VAL A 50 -2.09 13.85 1.61
N GLU A 51 -0.87 14.01 2.12
CA GLU A 51 0.35 13.40 1.59
C GLU A 51 0.82 12.28 2.53
N ILE A 52 1.07 11.07 2.05
CA ILE A 52 1.60 9.96 2.86
C ILE A 52 2.68 9.20 2.09
N THR A 53 3.73 8.79 2.78
CA THR A 53 4.71 7.82 2.26
C THR A 53 4.59 6.50 3.00
N PHE A 54 4.40 5.39 2.28
CA PHE A 54 4.55 4.04 2.79
C PHE A 54 5.88 3.46 2.30
N ARG A 55 6.74 3.05 3.22
CA ARG A 55 8.07 2.54 2.84
C ARG A 55 8.58 1.38 3.69
N SER A 56 9.48 0.60 3.11
CA SER A 56 10.41 -0.26 3.84
C SER A 56 11.86 0.20 3.64
N ASN A 57 12.73 -0.19 4.57
CA ASN A 57 14.18 -0.03 4.45
C ASN A 57 14.88 -1.32 3.98
N ARG A 58 14.10 -2.28 3.46
CA ARG A 58 14.56 -3.55 2.86
C ARG A 58 13.97 -3.74 1.47
N LYS A 59 14.20 -4.89 0.85
CA LYS A 59 13.65 -5.21 -0.46
C LYS A 59 12.13 -5.40 -0.38
N PRO A 60 11.37 -5.15 -1.47
CA PRO A 60 9.91 -5.24 -1.47
C PRO A 60 9.37 -6.61 -1.05
N GLU A 61 10.09 -7.69 -1.32
CA GLU A 61 9.69 -9.07 -0.98
C GLU A 61 9.67 -9.33 0.53
N GLU A 62 10.41 -8.54 1.32
CA GLU A 62 10.54 -8.69 2.78
C GLU A 62 9.48 -7.89 3.56
N THR A 63 8.57 -7.20 2.87
CA THR A 63 7.57 -6.33 3.51
C THR A 63 6.27 -6.35 2.71
N ILE A 64 5.34 -7.20 3.15
CA ILE A 64 4.04 -7.37 2.49
C ILE A 64 2.98 -6.60 3.27
N ILE A 65 2.31 -5.67 2.60
CA ILE A 65 1.13 -4.95 3.09
C ILE A 65 -0.08 -5.58 2.41
N GLN A 66 -0.94 -6.25 3.17
CA GLN A 66 -2.16 -6.85 2.65
C GLN A 66 -3.33 -5.92 2.90
N ALA A 67 -3.72 -5.13 1.90
CA ALA A 67 -4.72 -4.07 2.02
C ALA A 67 -5.22 -3.57 0.67
N GLY A 68 -6.48 -3.13 0.61
CA GLY A 68 -6.98 -2.23 -0.42
C GLY A 68 -6.67 -0.76 -0.12
N PHE A 69 -6.70 0.07 -1.16
CA PHE A 69 -6.45 1.50 -1.03
C PHE A 69 -7.46 2.33 -1.80
N GLN A 70 -7.99 3.38 -1.18
CA GLN A 70 -8.73 4.45 -1.84
C GLN A 70 -7.94 5.75 -1.68
N ILE A 71 -7.45 6.32 -2.77
CA ILE A 71 -6.49 7.42 -2.76
C ILE A 71 -7.03 8.60 -3.55
N GLU A 72 -7.29 9.68 -2.83
CA GLU A 72 -7.64 11.01 -3.34
C GLU A 72 -6.51 12.04 -3.09
N GLY A 73 -5.50 11.67 -2.31
CA GLY A 73 -4.34 12.49 -1.93
C GLY A 73 -3.03 12.17 -2.67
N SER A 74 -1.90 12.60 -2.13
CA SER A 74 -0.58 12.28 -2.68
C SER A 74 0.07 11.11 -1.95
N VAL A 75 0.41 10.03 -2.64
CA VAL A 75 0.99 8.83 -2.01
C VAL A 75 2.27 8.38 -2.70
N LEU A 76 3.29 8.06 -1.91
CA LEU A 76 4.48 7.33 -2.36
C LEU A 76 4.52 5.97 -1.70
N PHE A 77 4.59 4.92 -2.52
CA PHE A 77 4.95 3.57 -2.08
C PHE A 77 6.40 3.29 -2.47
N GLU A 78 7.23 2.89 -1.50
CA GLU A 78 8.66 2.66 -1.73
C GLU A 78 9.16 1.36 -1.09
N ASN A 79 9.74 0.45 -1.88
CA ASN A 79 10.32 -0.81 -1.40
C ASN A 79 9.34 -1.71 -0.64
N VAL A 80 8.12 -1.87 -1.11
CA VAL A 80 7.09 -2.70 -0.45
C VAL A 80 6.41 -3.63 -1.44
N THR A 81 5.88 -4.74 -0.94
CA THR A 81 4.87 -5.52 -1.65
C THR A 81 3.48 -5.08 -1.18
N ILE A 82 2.58 -4.78 -2.10
CA ILE A 82 1.16 -4.58 -1.86
C ILE A 82 0.44 -5.83 -2.31
N ASP A 83 -0.21 -6.53 -1.38
CA ASP A 83 -1.04 -7.69 -1.66
C ASP A 83 -2.51 -7.30 -1.56
N LEU A 84 -3.19 -7.27 -2.71
CA LEU A 84 -4.59 -6.87 -2.80
C LEU A 84 -5.54 -8.04 -2.47
N ALA A 85 -5.02 -9.25 -2.30
CA ALA A 85 -5.84 -10.45 -2.11
C ALA A 85 -6.98 -10.55 -3.17
N SER A 86 -8.10 -11.16 -2.80
CA SER A 86 -9.19 -11.58 -3.70
C SER A 86 -9.94 -10.45 -4.41
N ASP A 87 -10.11 -9.33 -3.75
CA ASP A 87 -11.17 -8.38 -4.04
C ASP A 87 -10.75 -6.93 -3.85
N ASN A 88 -9.58 -6.67 -3.27
CA ASN A 88 -9.12 -5.30 -3.16
C ASN A 88 -8.51 -4.79 -4.46
N GLN A 89 -8.48 -3.46 -4.55
CA GLN A 89 -7.82 -2.72 -5.61
C GLN A 89 -7.15 -1.48 -5.01
N ILE A 90 -6.26 -0.86 -5.77
CA ILE A 90 -5.79 0.49 -5.51
C ILE A 90 -6.64 1.44 -6.37
N HIS A 91 -7.64 2.08 -5.76
CA HIS A 91 -8.51 3.05 -6.40
C HIS A 91 -7.92 4.45 -6.27
N LEU A 92 -7.66 5.11 -7.40
CA LEU A 92 -7.11 6.45 -7.49
C LEU A 92 -8.16 7.38 -8.10
N SER A 93 -8.51 8.47 -7.42
CA SER A 93 -9.52 9.43 -7.90
C SER A 93 -9.18 10.85 -7.47
N ASN A 94 -9.98 11.83 -7.90
CA ASN A 94 -9.88 13.23 -7.46
C ASN A 94 -8.52 13.93 -7.77
N ASN A 95 -7.98 13.72 -8.98
CA ASN A 95 -6.71 14.33 -9.42
C ASN A 95 -5.53 14.04 -8.49
N CYS A 96 -5.53 12.85 -7.90
CA CYS A 96 -4.51 12.45 -6.94
C CYS A 96 -3.17 12.18 -7.65
N LYS A 97 -2.10 12.05 -6.85
CA LYS A 97 -0.77 11.71 -7.36
C LYS A 97 -0.24 10.49 -6.61
N VAL A 98 0.01 9.40 -7.33
CA VAL A 98 0.60 8.20 -6.73
C VAL A 98 1.89 7.84 -7.44
N VAL A 99 2.92 7.56 -6.65
CA VAL A 99 4.22 7.13 -7.12
C VAL A 99 4.54 5.77 -6.52
N PHE A 100 4.90 4.82 -7.37
CA PHE A 100 5.39 3.50 -6.97
C PHE A 100 6.88 3.40 -7.29
N ARG A 101 7.71 3.12 -6.29
CA ARG A 101 9.17 2.95 -6.43
C ARG A 101 9.62 1.62 -5.84
N ASN A 102 10.11 0.73 -6.69
CA ASN A 102 10.56 -0.61 -6.28
C ASN A 102 9.44 -1.34 -5.52
N VAL A 103 8.28 -1.48 -6.16
CA VAL A 103 7.06 -2.05 -5.55
C VAL A 103 6.63 -3.30 -6.30
N ILE A 104 6.21 -4.31 -5.55
CA ILE A 104 5.52 -5.48 -6.10
C ILE A 104 4.03 -5.33 -5.78
N ILE A 105 3.17 -5.45 -6.78
CA ILE A 105 1.72 -5.44 -6.59
C ILE A 105 1.21 -6.84 -6.92
N LYS A 106 0.63 -7.51 -5.94
CA LYS A 106 -0.03 -8.81 -6.11
C LYS A 106 -1.54 -8.60 -6.18
N ASN A 107 -2.18 -9.21 -7.16
CA ASN A 107 -3.63 -9.19 -7.31
C ASN A 107 -4.16 -10.54 -7.78
N THR A 108 -5.48 -10.70 -7.72
CA THR A 108 -6.18 -11.75 -8.44
C THR A 108 -6.83 -11.18 -9.70
N GLU A 109 -7.16 -12.03 -10.66
CA GLU A 109 -7.74 -11.62 -11.95
C GLU A 109 -9.17 -11.03 -11.85
N ILE A 110 -9.77 -11.00 -10.65
CA ILE A 110 -11.15 -10.52 -10.45
C ILE A 110 -11.24 -9.00 -10.66
N ASN A 111 -10.32 -8.23 -10.08
CA ASN A 111 -10.29 -6.77 -10.16
C ASN A 111 -8.95 -6.30 -10.72
N PRO A 112 -8.93 -5.19 -11.47
CA PRO A 112 -7.67 -4.58 -11.87
C PRO A 112 -6.87 -4.16 -10.61
N PRO A 113 -5.55 -4.39 -10.56
CA PRO A 113 -4.74 -4.05 -9.39
C PRO A 113 -4.79 -2.55 -9.07
N ILE A 114 -4.88 -1.72 -10.11
CA ILE A 114 -4.98 -0.27 -10.00
C ILE A 114 -6.14 0.19 -10.90
N PHE A 115 -7.11 0.88 -10.31
CA PHE A 115 -8.17 1.58 -11.03
C PHE A 115 -7.95 3.08 -10.87
N CYS A 116 -7.73 3.79 -11.98
CA CYS A 116 -7.31 5.19 -11.97
C CYS A 116 -8.28 6.09 -12.73
N GLU A 117 -8.91 7.02 -12.02
CA GLU A 117 -9.82 8.02 -12.56
C GLU A 117 -9.18 9.42 -12.45
N ALA A 118 -8.92 10.03 -13.60
CA ALA A 118 -8.42 11.40 -13.73
C ALA A 118 -7.27 11.76 -12.76
N SER A 119 -6.31 10.86 -12.57
CA SER A 119 -5.22 11.00 -11.59
C SER A 119 -3.86 10.68 -12.22
N ASN A 120 -2.77 11.10 -11.56
CA ASN A 120 -1.40 10.90 -12.05
C ASN A 120 -0.72 9.72 -11.35
N VAL A 121 -0.21 8.77 -12.14
CA VAL A 121 0.48 7.58 -11.61
C VAL A 121 1.84 7.45 -12.24
N GLU A 122 2.87 7.34 -11.40
CA GLU A 122 4.26 7.15 -11.83
C GLU A 122 4.77 5.78 -11.35
N PHE A 123 5.36 5.00 -12.26
CA PHE A 123 5.91 3.68 -11.96
C PHE A 123 7.42 3.68 -12.16
N TYR A 124 8.16 3.29 -11.12
CA TYR A 124 9.61 3.12 -11.16
C TYR A 124 9.95 1.75 -10.57
N GLN A 125 10.44 0.83 -11.40
CA GLN A 125 10.78 -0.54 -10.98
C GLN A 125 9.60 -1.24 -10.30
N VAL A 126 8.51 -1.44 -11.05
CA VAL A 126 7.29 -2.05 -10.51
C VAL A 126 7.07 -3.40 -11.17
N THR A 127 6.73 -4.39 -10.36
CA THR A 127 6.32 -5.72 -10.81
C THR A 127 4.86 -5.93 -10.43
N ILE A 128 4.02 -6.33 -11.37
CA ILE A 128 2.63 -6.71 -11.12
C ILE A 128 2.54 -8.22 -11.29
N LEU A 129 2.08 -8.92 -10.25
CA LEU A 129 1.90 -10.37 -10.22
C LEU A 129 0.41 -10.66 -10.08
N SER A 130 -0.17 -11.29 -11.09
CA SER A 130 -1.55 -11.75 -11.05
C SER A 130 -1.57 -13.26 -10.89
N GLU A 131 -2.26 -13.74 -9.86
CA GLU A 131 -2.53 -15.18 -9.70
C GLU A 131 -3.94 -15.48 -10.21
N SER A 132 -4.04 -16.43 -11.15
CA SER A 132 -5.33 -16.91 -11.64
C SER A 132 -5.97 -17.80 -10.55
N ARG A 133 -7.25 -17.58 -10.26
CA ARG A 133 -8.02 -18.44 -9.33
C ARG A 133 -8.55 -19.72 -9.99
N TYR A 134 -8.06 -20.08 -11.17
CA TYR A 134 -8.51 -21.27 -11.88
C TYR A 134 -7.52 -22.44 -11.69
N SER A 135 -7.55 -23.00 -10.49
CA SER A 135 -7.18 -24.40 -10.21
C SER A 135 -7.90 -24.78 -8.91
N THR A 136 -9.02 -25.50 -8.92
CA THR A 136 -9.11 -26.93 -9.27
C THR A 136 -10.59 -27.26 -9.56
N ILE A 137 -10.83 -28.12 -10.54
CA ILE A 137 -12.12 -28.74 -10.89
C ILE A 137 -12.58 -29.64 -9.74
#